data_AF-A0A6A8GAU0-F1
#
_entry.id   AF-A0A6A8GAU0-F1
#
_cell.length_a   1.000
_cell.length_b   1.000
_cell.length_c   1.000
_cell.angle_alpha   90.00
_cell.angle_beta   90.00
_cell.angle_gamma   90.00
#
_symmetry.space_group_name_H-M   'P 1'
#
loop_
_entity.id
_entity.type
_entity.pdbx_description
1 polymer ?
#
loop_
_entity_poly.entity_id
_entity_poly.type
_entity_poly.pdbx_seq_one_letter_code
_entity_poly.pdbx_strand_id
1 'polypeptide(L)'
;MVPLGRREFLAGVGTAVGVTGSLAGVAGASQSESRFDPVRDGFGFPNWASKDTWYPEHEHVRVDPASVEARIRREWKSTFAEVFGYALSNTPGALLTLLSRQLSVSVNQLAASNGHCYGMTYAAQRYFERPGDLPDEVDVAAEVSDPEIPLGSDEGPIGDLIDHYQTRQLLDIHAWLGRRRMFRPKHIDFEAELAALVAVIDEFGTAGVTLVDTVSGTSHQVLAYDYTDTADGAQLALYDPNYPARQYRQTKRTFTIDASKTRPVSGYAEYDAFVFNRWDRAIRSNADTTSPVESNSRDDFGHLLKRVVRVAVDTKDVSLAIVDPDGNPVGRNNSGYMDRRRTDVWATRYRYDAPPGRYRLAVVATRETDYEMRVQVAGLETEALDTRISKAMASGEVHEYVVDVPERGTPSIARVYENPTTLIPNLDPASVAVGVASGAALTYLAQSR
;
A
#
# COMPACT_ATOMS: atom_id res chain seq x y z
N MET A 1 14.07 14.79 35.21
CA MET A 1 14.23 14.56 33.76
C MET A 1 14.44 15.92 33.13
N VAL A 2 15.60 16.12 32.51
CA VAL A 2 15.98 17.39 31.89
C VAL A 2 15.48 17.35 30.44
N PRO A 3 14.74 18.37 29.95
CA PRO A 3 14.33 18.42 28.55
C PRO A 3 15.59 18.63 27.70
N LEU A 4 15.89 17.67 26.82
CA LEU A 4 16.99 17.79 25.88
C LEU A 4 16.60 18.84 24.83
N GLY A 5 17.38 19.92 24.75
CA GLY A 5 17.13 21.00 23.82
C GLY A 5 17.47 20.62 22.39
N ARG A 6 16.70 21.19 21.44
CA ARG A 6 16.77 21.11 19.96
C ARG A 6 18.16 21.14 19.30
N ARG A 7 19.24 21.41 20.02
CA ARG A 7 20.61 21.56 19.48
C ARG A 7 21.58 20.44 19.87
N GLU A 8 21.26 19.59 20.85
CA GLU A 8 22.21 18.57 21.32
C GLU A 8 22.08 17.21 20.62
N PHE A 9 20.99 16.96 19.90
CA PHE A 9 20.80 15.70 19.16
C PHE A 9 21.68 15.59 17.89
N LEU A 10 22.08 16.72 17.29
CA LEU A 10 22.90 16.73 16.07
C LEU A 10 24.41 16.58 16.32
N ALA A 11 24.86 16.52 17.58
CA ALA A 11 26.28 16.34 17.93
C ALA A 11 26.70 14.87 18.14
N GLY A 12 25.75 13.93 18.12
CA GLY A 12 25.99 12.52 18.50
C GLY A 12 26.44 11.58 17.38
N VAL A 13 26.36 11.99 16.11
CA VAL A 13 26.69 11.13 14.96
C VAL A 13 27.71 11.82 14.08
N GLY A 14 29.00 11.67 14.40
CA GLY A 14 30.05 12.19 13.53
C GLY A 14 31.43 12.21 14.16
N THR A 15 32.14 11.08 14.13
CA THR A 15 33.60 11.08 14.17
C THR A 15 34.18 10.02 13.24
N ALA A 16 35.15 10.45 12.42
CA ALA A 16 35.97 9.73 11.43
C ALA A 16 35.27 9.49 10.07
N VAL A 17 35.76 9.93 8.91
CA VAL A 17 37.12 10.18 8.42
C VAL A 17 37.10 11.36 7.42
N GLY A 18 38.15 12.17 7.44
CA GLY A 18 38.29 13.36 6.60
C GLY A 18 38.60 13.09 5.14
N VAL A 19 37.99 13.89 4.25
CA VAL A 19 38.53 14.28 2.95
C VAL A 19 38.22 15.76 2.77
N THR A 20 39.26 16.57 2.68
CA THR A 20 39.22 17.98 2.29
C THR A 20 38.82 18.10 0.81
N GLY A 21 37.62 18.64 0.56
CA GLY A 21 37.14 18.98 -0.78
C GLY A 21 36.14 20.12 -0.72
N SER A 22 36.51 21.26 -1.30
CA SER A 22 35.84 22.55 -1.26
C SER A 22 34.37 22.51 -1.70
N LEU A 23 33.43 22.82 -0.80
CA LEU A 23 32.05 23.13 -1.16
C LEU A 23 31.88 24.64 -1.32
N ALA A 24 31.63 25.05 -2.55
CA ALA A 24 31.21 26.38 -2.92
C ALA A 24 29.83 26.68 -2.29
N GLY A 25 29.70 27.87 -1.71
CA GLY A 25 28.58 28.29 -0.89
C GLY A 25 27.22 28.26 -1.59
N VAL A 26 26.26 27.62 -0.95
CA VAL A 26 24.84 27.90 -1.14
C VAL A 26 24.52 29.09 -0.23
N ALA A 27 24.38 30.26 -0.85
CA ALA A 27 23.92 31.47 -0.19
C ALA A 27 22.50 31.23 0.35
N GLY A 28 22.36 31.29 1.67
CA GLY A 28 21.09 31.24 2.36
C GLY A 28 20.23 32.44 1.98
N ALA A 29 19.15 32.16 1.26
CA ALA A 29 17.99 33.02 1.23
C ALA A 29 17.11 32.66 2.45
N SER A 30 16.98 33.63 3.34
CA SER A 30 15.98 33.69 4.42
C SER A 30 14.56 33.57 3.83
N GLN A 31 14.11 32.36 3.51
CA GLN A 31 12.68 32.05 3.52
C GLN A 31 12.27 32.06 4.98
N SER A 32 11.35 32.94 5.35
CA SER A 32 10.61 32.77 6.60
C SER A 32 10.11 31.32 6.64
N GLU A 33 10.42 30.60 7.71
CA GLU A 33 10.01 29.22 7.98
C GLU A 33 8.47 29.10 7.99
N SER A 34 7.83 29.12 6.82
CA SER A 34 6.40 28.88 6.71
C SER A 34 6.18 27.41 7.03
N ARG A 35 5.69 27.12 8.23
CA ARG A 35 5.19 25.80 8.58
C ARG A 35 3.94 25.50 7.74
N PHE A 36 3.72 24.24 7.43
CA PHE A 36 2.50 23.81 6.76
C PHE A 36 1.29 24.20 7.61
N ASP A 37 0.35 24.93 7.01
CA ASP A 37 -0.90 25.34 7.60
C ASP A 37 -2.06 24.66 6.84
N PRO A 38 -2.75 23.67 7.42
CA PRO A 38 -3.87 23.01 6.76
C PRO A 38 -4.99 23.93 6.28
N VAL A 39 -5.10 25.16 6.82
CA VAL A 39 -6.08 26.17 6.38
C VAL A 39 -5.71 26.78 5.03
N ARG A 40 -4.42 26.77 4.67
CA ARG A 40 -3.86 27.34 3.44
C ARG A 40 -3.37 26.25 2.49
N ASP A 41 -2.59 25.30 3.01
CA ASP A 41 -1.83 24.32 2.25
C ASP A 41 -2.57 22.98 2.08
N GLY A 42 -3.67 22.78 2.84
CA GLY A 42 -4.60 21.68 2.61
C GLY A 42 -5.58 22.00 1.49
N PHE A 43 -6.15 20.98 0.85
CA PHE A 43 -7.16 21.18 -0.19
C PHE A 43 -8.49 21.72 0.36
N GLY A 44 -9.16 22.55 -0.43
CA GLY A 44 -10.50 23.08 -0.11
C GLY A 44 -11.64 22.07 -0.24
N PHE A 45 -11.36 20.87 -0.76
CA PHE A 45 -12.27 19.74 -0.89
C PHE A 45 -11.83 18.53 -0.04
N PRO A 46 -12.77 17.68 0.43
CA PRO A 46 -12.43 16.46 1.14
C PRO A 46 -11.95 15.35 0.20
N ASN A 47 -11.30 14.35 0.79
CA ASN A 47 -11.03 13.07 0.16
C ASN A 47 -12.29 12.50 -0.47
N TRP A 48 -12.20 12.24 -1.77
CA TRP A 48 -13.29 11.73 -2.58
C TRP A 48 -12.93 10.35 -3.13
N ALA A 49 -13.97 9.62 -3.51
CA ALA A 49 -13.83 8.32 -4.15
C ALA A 49 -14.83 8.19 -5.30
N SER A 50 -14.64 7.17 -6.13
CA SER A 50 -15.45 6.88 -7.33
C SER A 50 -16.95 6.69 -7.11
N LYS A 51 -17.44 6.64 -5.87
CA LYS A 51 -18.87 6.55 -5.53
C LYS A 51 -19.38 7.73 -4.72
N ASP A 52 -18.59 8.77 -4.58
CA ASP A 52 -19.01 9.97 -3.88
C ASP A 52 -20.04 10.74 -4.71
N THR A 53 -20.99 11.39 -4.04
CA THR A 53 -22.03 12.19 -4.69
C THR A 53 -21.57 13.61 -4.99
N TRP A 54 -20.47 14.05 -4.38
CA TRP A 54 -20.02 15.43 -4.42
C TRP A 54 -19.12 15.76 -5.63
N TYR A 55 -18.39 14.77 -6.13
CA TYR A 55 -17.48 14.91 -7.27
C TYR A 55 -17.72 13.77 -8.25
N PRO A 56 -17.73 14.03 -9.56
CA PRO A 56 -17.88 12.98 -10.56
C PRO A 56 -16.75 11.95 -10.42
N GLU A 57 -17.05 10.69 -10.76
CA GLU A 57 -15.98 9.70 -10.94
C GLU A 57 -15.09 10.15 -12.10
N HIS A 58 -13.80 10.35 -11.84
CA HIS A 58 -12.82 10.64 -12.88
C HIS A 58 -12.14 9.35 -13.40
N GLU A 59 -11.65 9.40 -14.63
CA GLU A 59 -11.09 8.23 -15.30
C GLU A 59 -9.66 7.98 -14.83
N HIS A 60 -9.47 7.10 -13.83
CA HIS A 60 -8.12 6.65 -13.48
C HIS A 60 -7.42 6.02 -14.69
N VAL A 61 -6.15 6.41 -14.91
CA VAL A 61 -5.30 5.84 -15.96
C VAL A 61 -5.21 4.32 -15.78
N ARG A 62 -5.76 3.59 -16.76
CA ARG A 62 -5.64 2.14 -16.81
C ARG A 62 -4.20 1.75 -17.14
N VAL A 63 -3.65 0.82 -16.37
CA VAL A 63 -2.29 0.30 -16.58
C VAL A 63 -2.34 -1.17 -17.00
N ASP A 64 -1.76 -1.49 -18.15
CA ASP A 64 -1.62 -2.89 -18.57
C ASP A 64 -0.42 -3.56 -17.86
N PRO A 65 -0.43 -4.90 -17.72
CA PRO A 65 0.67 -5.61 -17.05
C PRO A 65 2.05 -5.43 -17.71
N ALA A 66 2.13 -5.25 -19.02
CA ALA A 66 3.41 -5.10 -19.70
C ALA A 66 4.03 -3.73 -19.42
N SER A 67 3.22 -2.68 -19.41
CA SER A 67 3.64 -1.33 -18.97
C SER A 67 4.11 -1.32 -17.51
N VAL A 68 3.42 -2.04 -16.62
CA VAL A 68 3.85 -2.20 -15.23
C VAL A 68 5.17 -2.97 -15.14
N GLU A 69 5.34 -4.06 -15.90
CA GLU A 69 6.61 -4.81 -15.91
C GLU A 69 7.78 -3.96 -16.42
N ALA A 70 7.58 -3.22 -17.51
CA ALA A 70 8.58 -2.30 -18.06
C ALA A 70 8.96 -1.21 -17.04
N ARG A 71 7.96 -0.70 -16.29
CA ARG A 71 8.19 0.24 -15.20
C ARG A 71 9.02 -0.37 -14.08
N ILE A 72 8.66 -1.55 -13.58
CA ILE A 72 9.44 -2.27 -12.55
C ILE A 72 10.90 -2.42 -13.00
N ARG A 73 11.12 -2.91 -14.23
CA ARG A 73 12.47 -3.14 -14.77
C ARG A 73 13.32 -1.87 -14.83
N ARG A 74 12.70 -0.73 -15.13
CA ARG A 74 13.38 0.57 -15.24
C ARG A 74 13.61 1.22 -13.87
N GLU A 75 12.57 1.28 -13.06
CA GLU A 75 12.54 2.14 -11.87
C GLU A 75 12.97 1.40 -10.60
N TRP A 76 12.77 0.08 -10.51
CA TRP A 76 13.12 -0.66 -9.30
C TRP A 76 14.59 -1.11 -9.29
N LYS A 77 15.32 -0.96 -10.40
CA LYS A 77 16.62 -1.63 -10.61
C LYS A 77 17.65 -1.43 -9.48
N SER A 78 17.87 -0.19 -9.04
CA SER A 78 18.83 0.16 -7.98
C SER A 78 18.35 -0.30 -6.62
N THR A 79 17.18 0.18 -6.19
CA THR A 79 16.58 -0.13 -4.89
C THR A 79 16.37 -1.63 -4.71
N PHE A 80 16.02 -2.35 -5.76
CA PHE A 80 15.84 -3.79 -5.70
C PHE A 80 17.15 -4.52 -5.40
N ALA A 81 18.26 -4.07 -5.99
CA ALA A 81 19.58 -4.65 -5.69
C ALA A 81 20.00 -4.38 -4.24
N GLU A 82 19.72 -3.18 -3.74
CA GLU A 82 19.97 -2.77 -2.35
C GLU A 82 19.15 -3.60 -1.37
N VAL A 83 17.83 -3.64 -1.55
CA VAL A 83 16.89 -4.28 -0.61
C VAL A 83 17.00 -5.81 -0.65
N PHE A 84 17.12 -6.40 -1.84
CA PHE A 84 17.07 -7.86 -1.98
C PHE A 84 18.46 -8.50 -2.10
N GLY A 85 19.53 -7.72 -2.29
CA GLY A 85 20.90 -8.21 -2.36
C GLY A 85 21.26 -8.91 -3.69
N TYR A 86 20.45 -8.75 -4.74
CA TYR A 86 20.76 -9.23 -6.09
C TYR A 86 20.11 -8.33 -7.16
N ALA A 87 20.75 -8.25 -8.33
CA ALA A 87 20.28 -7.40 -9.42
C ALA A 87 18.91 -7.84 -9.95
N LEU A 88 18.04 -6.88 -10.22
CA LEU A 88 16.71 -7.12 -10.83
C LEU A 88 16.78 -7.87 -12.17
N SER A 89 17.88 -7.74 -12.91
CA SER A 89 18.13 -8.48 -14.15
C SER A 89 18.30 -10.00 -13.94
N ASN A 90 18.64 -10.41 -12.72
CA ASN A 90 18.80 -11.82 -12.34
C ASN A 90 17.51 -12.40 -11.75
N THR A 91 16.46 -11.59 -11.59
CA THR A 91 15.15 -12.05 -11.11
C THR A 91 14.49 -12.92 -12.17
N PRO A 92 13.92 -14.10 -11.80
CA PRO A 92 13.19 -14.94 -12.75
C PRO A 92 12.09 -14.16 -13.46
N GLY A 93 12.03 -14.25 -14.80
CA GLY A 93 11.05 -13.52 -15.60
C GLY A 93 9.61 -13.79 -15.18
N ALA A 94 9.29 -15.04 -14.81
CA ALA A 94 7.98 -15.42 -14.29
C ALA A 94 7.60 -14.69 -13.00
N LEU A 95 8.55 -14.41 -12.11
CA LEU A 95 8.30 -13.63 -10.90
C LEU A 95 7.96 -12.18 -11.26
N LEU A 96 8.71 -11.55 -12.17
CA LEU A 96 8.41 -10.19 -12.62
C LEU A 96 7.04 -10.09 -13.30
N THR A 97 6.69 -11.07 -14.14
CA THR A 97 5.37 -11.14 -14.77
C THR A 97 4.24 -11.38 -13.75
N LEU A 98 4.49 -12.15 -12.69
CA LEU A 98 3.52 -12.34 -11.61
C LEU A 98 3.31 -11.02 -10.85
N LEU A 99 4.40 -10.36 -10.45
CA LEU A 99 4.38 -9.05 -9.77
C LEU A 99 3.63 -8.01 -10.60
N SER A 100 3.97 -7.88 -11.89
CA SER A 100 3.38 -6.88 -12.78
C SER A 100 1.88 -7.09 -12.98
N ARG A 101 1.43 -8.34 -13.15
CA ARG A 101 0.00 -8.67 -13.20
C ARG A 101 -0.71 -8.34 -11.91
N GLN A 102 -0.10 -8.65 -10.76
CA GLN A 102 -0.73 -8.39 -9.48
C GLN A 102 -0.85 -6.89 -9.19
N LEU A 103 0.19 -6.12 -9.48
CA LEU A 103 0.18 -4.67 -9.33
C LEU A 103 -0.78 -4.02 -10.32
N SER A 104 -0.80 -4.43 -11.59
CA SER A 104 -1.77 -3.95 -12.60
C SER A 104 -3.21 -4.18 -12.16
N VAL A 105 -3.54 -5.39 -11.65
CA VAL A 105 -4.89 -5.64 -11.09
C VAL A 105 -5.17 -4.74 -9.88
N SER A 106 -4.19 -4.54 -8.99
CA SER A 106 -4.39 -3.73 -7.78
C SER A 106 -4.63 -2.25 -8.11
N VAL A 107 -3.90 -1.70 -9.08
CA VAL A 107 -4.07 -0.33 -9.58
C VAL A 107 -5.43 -0.19 -10.27
N ASN A 108 -5.70 -1.00 -11.29
CA ASN A 108 -6.93 -0.88 -12.09
C ASN A 108 -8.19 -1.13 -11.27
N GLN A 109 -8.17 -2.06 -10.30
CA GLN A 109 -9.31 -2.32 -9.43
C GLN A 109 -9.41 -1.36 -8.26
N LEU A 110 -8.51 -0.38 -8.11
CA LEU A 110 -8.58 0.58 -7.01
C LEU A 110 -8.48 -0.13 -5.64
N ALA A 111 -7.72 -1.22 -5.57
CA ALA A 111 -7.65 -2.12 -4.41
C ALA A 111 -6.96 -1.49 -3.18
N ALA A 112 -6.43 -0.28 -3.34
CA ALA A 112 -5.66 0.48 -2.37
C ALA A 112 -6.31 1.83 -2.02
N SER A 113 -7.50 2.13 -2.55
CA SER A 113 -8.15 3.44 -2.40
C SER A 113 -9.47 3.31 -1.65
N ASN A 114 -9.45 3.68 -0.37
CA ASN A 114 -10.66 4.13 0.33
C ASN A 114 -10.86 5.64 0.05
N GLY A 115 -10.76 6.01 -1.23
CA GLY A 115 -10.51 7.38 -1.70
C GLY A 115 -9.04 7.63 -2.06
N HIS A 116 -8.70 8.89 -2.24
CA HIS A 116 -7.41 9.43 -2.67
C HIS A 116 -6.54 9.96 -1.52
N CYS A 117 -6.74 9.50 -0.28
CA CYS A 117 -6.03 10.06 0.88
C CYS A 117 -4.50 10.05 0.71
N TYR A 118 -3.94 9.01 0.09
CA TYR A 118 -2.50 8.97 -0.21
C TYR A 118 -2.14 10.04 -1.24
N GLY A 119 -2.84 10.07 -2.38
CA GLY A 119 -2.60 11.06 -3.43
C GLY A 119 -2.74 12.51 -2.96
N MET A 120 -3.80 12.82 -2.20
CA MET A 120 -4.06 14.15 -1.66
C MET A 120 -3.01 14.57 -0.63
N THR A 121 -2.58 13.67 0.25
CA THR A 121 -1.52 13.95 1.23
C THR A 121 -0.26 14.45 0.51
N TYR A 122 0.19 13.73 -0.52
CA TYR A 122 1.43 14.06 -1.22
C TYR A 122 1.29 15.18 -2.26
N ALA A 123 0.10 15.40 -2.80
CA ALA A 123 -0.19 16.59 -3.60
C ALA A 123 -0.21 17.86 -2.74
N ALA A 124 -0.87 17.85 -1.58
CA ALA A 124 -0.84 18.97 -0.63
C ALA A 124 0.59 19.27 -0.15
N GLN A 125 1.35 18.22 0.20
CA GLN A 125 2.77 18.37 0.55
C GLN A 125 3.59 18.95 -0.60
N ARG A 126 3.30 18.59 -1.85
CA ARG A 126 3.95 19.17 -3.04
C ARG A 126 3.71 20.68 -3.13
N TYR A 127 2.47 21.13 -3.03
CA TYR A 127 2.16 22.56 -3.15
C TYR A 127 2.69 23.39 -1.99
N PHE A 128 2.73 22.83 -0.78
CA PHE A 128 3.40 23.48 0.34
C PHE A 128 4.90 23.72 0.07
N GLU A 129 5.63 22.67 -0.36
CA GLU A 129 7.08 22.77 -0.56
C GLU A 129 7.46 23.47 -1.88
N ARG A 130 6.55 23.47 -2.86
CA ARG A 130 6.71 24.11 -4.17
C ARG A 130 5.42 24.86 -4.52
N PRO A 131 5.18 26.04 -3.93
CA PRO A 131 3.97 26.82 -4.22
C PRO A 131 3.81 27.18 -5.70
N GLY A 132 4.92 27.30 -6.43
CA GLY A 132 4.90 27.54 -7.88
C GLY A 132 4.41 26.36 -8.74
N ASP A 133 4.14 25.20 -8.14
CA ASP A 133 3.49 24.07 -8.84
C ASP A 133 1.95 24.18 -8.82
N LEU A 134 1.36 25.14 -8.07
CA LEU A 134 -0.08 25.39 -8.07
C LEU A 134 -0.57 25.86 -9.46
N PRO A 135 -1.84 25.60 -9.83
CA PRO A 135 -2.42 26.16 -11.04
C PRO A 135 -2.30 27.69 -11.10
N ASP A 136 -2.27 28.23 -12.32
CA ASP A 136 -2.43 29.66 -12.54
C ASP A 136 -3.69 30.17 -11.82
N GLU A 137 -3.62 31.37 -11.24
CA GLU A 137 -4.70 32.03 -10.48
C GLU A 137 -5.08 31.37 -9.14
N VAL A 138 -4.37 30.32 -8.70
CA VAL A 138 -4.53 29.71 -7.37
C VAL A 138 -3.36 30.11 -6.47
N ASP A 139 -3.63 30.93 -5.45
CA ASP A 139 -2.58 31.41 -4.54
C ASP A 139 -2.22 30.36 -3.47
N VAL A 140 -3.20 29.54 -3.08
CA VAL A 140 -3.04 28.49 -2.06
C VAL A 140 -3.88 27.26 -2.37
N ALA A 141 -3.41 26.07 -1.97
CA ALA A 141 -4.12 24.81 -2.21
C ALA A 141 -5.55 24.78 -1.63
N ALA A 142 -5.82 25.55 -0.57
CA ALA A 142 -7.14 25.66 0.05
C ALA A 142 -8.21 26.34 -0.83
N GLU A 143 -7.80 27.06 -1.88
CA GLU A 143 -8.72 27.67 -2.86
C GLU A 143 -9.22 26.65 -3.89
N VAL A 144 -8.49 25.56 -4.07
CA VAL A 144 -8.93 24.44 -4.90
C VAL A 144 -10.12 23.78 -4.22
N SER A 145 -11.30 23.89 -4.82
CA SER A 145 -12.57 23.38 -4.28
C SER A 145 -13.12 22.17 -5.03
N ASP A 146 -12.47 21.80 -6.13
CA ASP A 146 -12.84 20.69 -6.99
C ASP A 146 -11.56 20.04 -7.58
N PRO A 147 -11.41 18.71 -7.54
CA PRO A 147 -10.26 18.02 -8.12
C PRO A 147 -10.17 18.16 -9.65
N GLU A 148 -11.26 18.49 -10.35
CA GLU A 148 -11.32 18.63 -11.81
C GLU A 148 -10.87 20.01 -12.31
N ILE A 149 -10.40 20.89 -11.42
CA ILE A 149 -9.82 22.18 -11.80
C ILE A 149 -8.53 21.93 -12.62
N PRO A 150 -8.43 22.44 -13.87
CA PRO A 150 -7.24 22.30 -14.70
C PRO A 150 -6.00 22.95 -14.07
N LEU A 151 -4.82 22.35 -14.25
CA LEU A 151 -3.54 22.89 -13.77
C LEU A 151 -2.98 24.03 -14.65
N GLY A 152 -3.47 24.20 -15.88
CA GLY A 152 -2.93 25.15 -16.87
C GLY A 152 -2.97 24.57 -18.28
N SER A 153 -2.31 25.22 -19.25
CA SER A 153 -2.56 24.94 -20.69
C SER A 153 -2.16 23.55 -21.19
N ASP A 154 -1.32 22.80 -20.47
CA ASP A 154 -0.85 21.47 -20.90
C ASP A 154 -0.81 20.40 -19.79
N GLU A 155 -1.09 20.77 -18.54
CA GLU A 155 -1.18 19.82 -17.41
C GLU A 155 -2.66 19.56 -17.11
N GLY A 156 -3.04 18.29 -16.94
CA GLY A 156 -4.41 17.86 -16.67
C GLY A 156 -5.00 18.44 -15.36
N PRO A 157 -6.19 18.02 -14.92
CA PRO A 157 -6.74 18.44 -13.64
C PRO A 157 -5.84 18.07 -12.45
N ILE A 158 -6.00 18.76 -11.31
CA ILE A 158 -5.33 18.41 -10.05
C ILE A 158 -5.59 16.94 -9.66
N GLY A 159 -6.77 16.43 -10.00
CA GLY A 159 -7.14 15.02 -9.89
C GLY A 159 -6.12 14.06 -10.52
N ASP A 160 -5.53 14.40 -11.67
CA ASP A 160 -4.52 13.58 -12.35
C ASP A 160 -3.21 13.50 -11.53
N LEU A 161 -2.81 14.61 -10.91
CA LEU A 161 -1.65 14.63 -10.02
C LEU A 161 -1.90 13.78 -8.76
N ILE A 162 -3.10 13.89 -8.20
CA ILE A 162 -3.53 13.11 -7.05
C ILE A 162 -3.56 11.62 -7.42
N ASP A 163 -4.08 11.25 -8.58
CA ASP A 163 -4.07 9.88 -9.12
C ASP A 163 -2.68 9.34 -9.36
N HIS A 164 -1.78 10.19 -9.86
CA HIS A 164 -0.38 9.83 -10.07
C HIS A 164 0.27 9.43 -8.74
N TYR A 165 0.12 10.24 -7.69
CA TYR A 165 0.61 9.89 -6.36
C TYR A 165 -0.09 8.68 -5.77
N GLN A 166 -1.42 8.62 -5.87
CA GLN A 166 -2.23 7.50 -5.41
C GLN A 166 -1.76 6.19 -6.04
N THR A 167 -1.46 6.18 -7.35
CA THR A 167 -0.99 5.00 -8.07
C THR A 167 0.43 4.62 -7.67
N ARG A 168 1.29 5.62 -7.39
CA ARG A 168 2.68 5.37 -6.95
C ARG A 168 2.78 4.62 -5.64
N GLN A 169 1.78 4.67 -4.76
CA GLN A 169 1.77 3.83 -3.55
C GLN A 169 1.89 2.32 -3.85
N LEU A 170 1.53 1.90 -5.07
CA LEU A 170 1.62 0.51 -5.53
C LEU A 170 2.79 0.27 -6.48
N LEU A 171 3.18 1.28 -7.27
CA LEU A 171 4.17 1.12 -8.35
C LEU A 171 5.56 1.63 -8.01
N ASP A 172 5.70 2.49 -7.01
CA ASP A 172 7.00 2.87 -6.47
C ASP A 172 7.47 1.79 -5.49
N ILE A 173 8.68 1.27 -5.66
CA ILE A 173 9.20 0.18 -4.82
C ILE A 173 9.28 0.58 -3.36
N HIS A 174 9.65 1.81 -3.04
CA HIS A 174 9.79 2.22 -1.66
C HIS A 174 8.43 2.42 -0.99
N ALA A 175 7.46 3.01 -1.71
CA ALA A 175 6.08 3.10 -1.23
C ALA A 175 5.48 1.71 -1.02
N TRP A 176 5.71 0.82 -1.98
CA TRP A 176 5.24 -0.57 -1.94
C TRP A 176 5.84 -1.34 -0.77
N LEU A 177 7.15 -1.19 -0.50
CA LEU A 177 7.82 -1.79 0.65
C LEU A 177 7.34 -1.20 1.97
N GLY A 178 7.22 0.13 2.08
CA GLY A 178 6.69 0.82 3.26
C GLY A 178 5.31 0.29 3.65
N ARG A 179 4.43 0.13 2.65
CA ARG A 179 3.11 -0.49 2.86
C ARG A 179 3.18 -1.93 3.35
N ARG A 180 4.19 -2.70 2.97
CA ARG A 180 4.32 -4.09 3.41
C ARG A 180 4.71 -4.23 4.88
N ARG A 181 5.38 -3.22 5.46
CA ARG A 181 5.68 -3.18 6.91
C ARG A 181 4.41 -3.17 7.76
N MET A 182 3.33 -2.55 7.26
CA MET A 182 2.03 -2.49 7.95
C MET A 182 1.44 -3.88 8.24
N PHE A 183 1.74 -4.89 7.44
CA PHE A 183 1.24 -6.26 7.64
C PHE A 183 2.06 -7.06 8.66
N ARG A 184 3.10 -6.46 9.24
CA ARG A 184 4.00 -7.09 10.22
C ARG A 184 4.22 -6.15 11.42
N PRO A 185 3.17 -5.67 12.09
CA PRO A 185 3.30 -4.62 13.12
C PRO A 185 4.21 -5.01 14.28
N LYS A 186 4.31 -6.30 14.60
CA LYS A 186 5.21 -6.83 15.64
C LYS A 186 6.71 -6.65 15.35
N HIS A 187 7.06 -6.32 14.11
CA HIS A 187 8.44 -6.07 13.67
C HIS A 187 8.73 -4.58 13.52
N ILE A 188 7.80 -3.70 13.85
CA ILE A 188 8.01 -2.26 13.79
C ILE A 188 8.62 -1.79 15.12
N ASP A 189 9.78 -1.15 15.02
CA ASP A 189 10.35 -0.38 16.12
C ASP A 189 9.68 1.00 16.16
N PHE A 190 8.60 1.12 16.94
CA PHE A 190 7.82 2.36 17.00
C PHE A 190 8.60 3.55 17.58
N GLU A 191 9.63 3.30 18.41
CA GLU A 191 10.46 4.37 18.96
C GLU A 191 11.36 4.96 17.86
N ALA A 192 12.03 4.08 17.09
CA ALA A 192 12.83 4.51 15.94
C ALA A 192 11.98 5.18 14.85
N GLU A 193 10.77 4.66 14.58
CA GLU A 193 9.84 5.26 13.62
C GLU A 193 9.40 6.66 14.06
N LEU A 194 9.05 6.84 15.34
CA LEU A 194 8.66 8.14 15.87
C LEU A 194 9.81 9.15 15.84
N ALA A 195 11.02 8.72 16.21
CA ALA A 195 12.21 9.56 16.15
C ALA A 195 12.51 10.02 14.71
N ALA A 196 12.42 9.11 13.75
CA ALA A 196 12.62 9.43 12.33
C ALA A 196 11.52 10.36 11.78
N LEU A 197 10.27 10.13 12.18
CA LEU A 197 9.13 10.98 11.83
C LEU A 197 9.34 12.41 12.33
N VAL A 198 9.67 12.57 13.61
CA VAL A 198 9.94 13.87 14.24
C VAL A 198 11.09 14.59 13.56
N ALA A 199 12.20 13.89 13.28
CA ALA A 199 13.34 14.47 12.58
C ALA A 199 12.96 15.03 11.19
N VAL A 200 12.10 14.34 10.45
CA VAL A 200 11.62 14.80 9.14
C VAL A 200 10.67 15.98 9.25
N ILE A 201 9.83 16.04 10.30
CA ILE A 201 8.99 17.23 10.57
C ILE A 201 9.89 18.44 10.92
N ASP A 202 10.92 18.26 11.74
CA ASP A 202 11.84 19.36 12.09
C ASP A 202 12.66 19.85 10.88
N GLU A 203 13.08 18.94 9.99
CA GLU A 203 13.88 19.30 8.81
C GLU A 203 13.05 19.94 7.70
N PHE A 204 11.84 19.43 7.45
CA PHE A 204 11.05 19.76 6.26
C PHE A 204 9.68 20.36 6.54
N GLY A 205 9.30 20.49 7.81
CA GLY A 205 8.00 21.01 8.24
C GLY A 205 6.84 20.04 8.06
N THR A 206 7.00 18.93 7.33
CA THR A 206 5.95 17.93 7.09
C THR A 206 6.48 16.52 6.91
N ALA A 207 5.68 15.53 7.29
CA ALA A 207 5.96 14.12 7.07
C ALA A 207 4.68 13.32 6.84
N GLY A 208 4.67 12.48 5.79
CA GLY A 208 3.57 11.56 5.53
C GLY A 208 3.56 10.41 6.54
N VAL A 209 2.40 10.12 7.12
CA VAL A 209 2.22 9.01 8.07
C VAL A 209 1.06 8.14 7.62
N THR A 210 1.26 6.83 7.60
CA THR A 210 0.17 5.88 7.41
C THR A 210 -0.35 5.40 8.75
N LEU A 211 -1.60 5.70 9.07
CA LEU A 211 -2.32 5.15 10.22
C LEU A 211 -2.91 3.79 9.84
N VAL A 212 -2.88 2.82 10.75
CA VAL A 212 -3.22 1.42 10.47
C VAL A 212 -4.13 0.86 11.55
N ASP A 213 -5.17 0.15 11.14
CA ASP A 213 -5.89 -0.78 12.00
C ASP A 213 -5.24 -2.16 11.85
N THR A 214 -4.51 -2.59 12.88
CA THR A 214 -3.80 -3.88 12.83
C THR A 214 -4.72 -5.10 12.77
N VAL A 215 -6.01 -4.96 13.08
CA VAL A 215 -6.99 -6.05 13.00
C VAL A 215 -7.53 -6.19 11.60
N SER A 216 -8.08 -5.12 11.01
CA SER A 216 -8.65 -5.18 9.66
C SER A 216 -7.61 -5.05 8.54
N GLY A 217 -6.42 -4.52 8.86
CA GLY A 217 -5.40 -4.15 7.88
C GLY A 217 -5.79 -2.93 7.03
N THR A 218 -6.84 -2.20 7.42
CA THR A 218 -7.18 -0.92 6.78
C THR A 218 -6.17 0.16 7.17
N SER A 219 -5.97 1.11 6.26
CA SER A 219 -4.97 2.15 6.43
C SER A 219 -5.45 3.49 5.90
N HIS A 220 -4.97 4.58 6.50
CA HIS A 220 -5.25 5.95 6.08
C HIS A 220 -3.98 6.78 6.05
N GLN A 221 -3.80 7.56 4.99
CA GLN A 221 -2.64 8.43 4.85
C GLN A 221 -2.99 9.84 5.34
N VAL A 222 -2.14 10.38 6.22
CA VAL A 222 -2.23 11.75 6.74
C VAL A 222 -0.87 12.46 6.61
N LEU A 223 -0.86 13.79 6.72
CA LEU A 223 0.36 14.60 6.76
C LEU A 223 0.56 15.18 8.16
N ALA A 224 1.57 14.73 8.89
CA ALA A 224 1.97 15.37 10.14
C ALA A 224 2.79 16.63 9.85
N TYR A 225 2.54 17.73 10.55
CA TYR A 225 3.21 19.03 10.30
C TYR A 225 3.75 19.74 11.55
N ASP A 226 3.42 19.24 12.73
CA ASP A 226 3.89 19.78 14.01
C ASP A 226 3.76 18.69 15.08
N TYR A 227 4.49 18.82 16.18
CA TYR A 227 4.39 17.89 17.29
C TYR A 227 4.67 18.55 18.63
N THR A 228 4.24 17.90 19.71
CA THR A 228 4.57 18.26 21.08
C THR A 228 4.97 16.98 21.81
N ASP A 229 6.14 17.01 22.45
CA ASP A 229 6.62 15.89 23.24
C ASP A 229 5.68 15.60 24.42
N THR A 230 5.53 14.32 24.73
CA THR A 230 4.84 13.82 25.90
C THR A 230 5.82 12.98 26.73
N ALA A 231 5.41 12.48 27.90
CA ALA A 231 6.29 11.65 28.72
C ALA A 231 6.72 10.35 28.01
N ASP A 232 5.83 9.77 27.19
CA ASP A 232 5.97 8.43 26.63
C ASP A 232 5.96 8.40 25.09
N GLY A 233 6.07 9.57 24.43
CA GLY A 233 6.04 9.71 22.98
C GLY A 233 5.70 11.14 22.52
N ALA A 234 4.85 11.31 21.50
CA ALA A 234 4.51 12.64 20.97
C ALA A 234 3.03 12.78 20.60
N GLN A 235 2.48 13.97 20.79
CA GLN A 235 1.22 14.39 20.19
C GLN A 235 1.51 15.12 18.87
N LEU A 236 1.02 14.60 17.75
CA LEU A 236 1.24 15.16 16.42
C LEU A 236 0.02 15.91 15.92
N ALA A 237 0.25 17.07 15.31
CA ALA A 237 -0.73 17.79 14.52
C ALA A 237 -0.73 17.26 13.09
N LEU A 238 -1.93 17.06 12.52
CA LEU A 238 -2.06 16.45 11.20
C LEU A 238 -3.02 17.22 10.28
N TYR A 239 -2.71 17.17 8.98
CA TYR A 239 -3.67 17.35 7.90
C TYR A 239 -4.19 15.96 7.49
N ASP A 240 -5.46 15.76 7.73
CA ASP A 240 -6.27 14.64 7.29
C ASP A 240 -7.04 15.05 6.03
N PRO A 241 -6.78 14.42 4.88
CA PRO A 241 -7.42 14.76 3.61
C PRO A 241 -8.92 14.49 3.62
N ASN A 242 -9.49 13.72 4.56
CA ASN A 242 -10.95 13.54 4.68
C ASN A 242 -11.70 14.84 5.05
N TYR A 243 -10.97 15.89 5.43
CA TYR A 243 -11.57 17.15 5.84
C TYR A 243 -11.02 18.31 5.01
N PRO A 244 -11.89 19.17 4.45
CA PRO A 244 -11.44 20.31 3.67
C PRO A 244 -10.77 21.36 4.55
N ALA A 245 -9.85 22.14 3.97
CA ALA A 245 -9.03 23.15 4.64
C ALA A 245 -9.83 24.10 5.55
N ARG A 246 -11.04 24.50 5.13
CA ARG A 246 -11.92 25.39 5.91
C ARG A 246 -12.22 24.86 7.32
N GLN A 247 -12.30 23.55 7.52
CA GLN A 247 -12.59 22.97 8.84
C GLN A 247 -11.45 23.18 9.84
N TYR A 248 -10.21 23.28 9.37
CA TYR A 248 -9.04 23.50 10.22
C TYR A 248 -9.00 24.89 10.86
N ARG A 249 -9.81 25.85 10.38
CA ARG A 249 -10.00 27.16 11.03
C ARG A 249 -10.64 27.04 12.41
N GLN A 250 -11.41 25.98 12.63
CA GLN A 250 -12.17 25.77 13.87
C GLN A 250 -11.62 24.62 14.69
N THR A 251 -11.04 23.61 14.04
CA THR A 251 -10.62 22.37 14.69
C THR A 251 -9.23 21.96 14.22
N LYS A 252 -8.24 22.01 15.13
CA LYS A 252 -6.94 21.37 14.90
C LYS A 252 -7.09 19.88 15.15
N ARG A 253 -6.63 19.05 14.21
CA ARG A 253 -6.62 17.59 14.35
C ARG A 253 -5.28 17.14 14.89
N THR A 254 -5.33 16.23 15.86
CA THR A 254 -4.15 15.64 16.48
C THR A 254 -4.34 14.17 16.75
N PHE A 255 -3.24 13.43 16.86
CA PHE A 255 -3.21 12.09 17.41
C PHE A 255 -1.97 11.96 18.30
N THR A 256 -1.97 10.99 19.20
CA THR A 256 -0.82 10.74 20.08
C THR A 256 -0.22 9.39 19.76
N ILE A 257 1.11 9.36 19.62
CA ILE A 257 1.92 8.15 19.52
C ILE A 257 2.59 7.95 20.89
N ASP A 258 2.31 6.81 21.52
CA ASP A 258 3.04 6.28 22.67
C ASP A 258 3.79 5.03 22.21
N ALA A 259 5.08 5.20 21.90
CA ALA A 259 5.90 4.15 21.30
C ALA A 259 6.18 2.98 22.25
N SER A 260 5.91 3.13 23.55
CA SER A 260 6.06 2.06 24.55
C SER A 260 4.93 1.03 24.50
N LYS A 261 3.83 1.35 23.81
CA LYS A 261 2.64 0.49 23.72
C LYS A 261 2.65 -0.41 22.49
N THR A 262 2.04 -1.58 22.63
CA THR A 262 1.76 -2.49 21.51
C THR A 262 0.76 -1.92 20.50
N ARG A 263 -0.06 -0.95 20.94
CA ARG A 263 -1.00 -0.17 20.14
C ARG A 263 -0.65 1.31 20.37
N PRO A 264 0.32 1.85 19.63
CA PRO A 264 0.90 3.15 19.96
C PRO A 264 0.01 4.34 19.63
N VAL A 265 -0.98 4.18 18.75
CA VAL A 265 -1.82 5.31 18.29
C VAL A 265 -3.04 5.49 19.19
N SER A 266 -3.32 6.74 19.56
CA SER A 266 -4.54 7.18 20.25
C SER A 266 -5.01 8.56 19.77
N GLY A 267 -6.27 8.92 20.03
CA GLY A 267 -6.88 10.15 19.50
C GLY A 267 -7.42 10.03 18.08
N TYR A 268 -7.33 8.83 17.48
CA TYR A 268 -7.91 8.47 16.20
C TYR A 268 -8.49 7.06 16.32
N ALA A 269 -9.78 6.93 16.62
CA ALA A 269 -10.37 5.70 17.18
C ALA A 269 -10.32 4.50 16.22
N GLU A 270 -10.21 4.76 14.93
CA GLU A 270 -10.19 3.77 13.85
C GLU A 270 -8.82 3.08 13.70
N TYR A 271 -7.74 3.64 14.25
CA TYR A 271 -6.38 3.16 14.02
C TYR A 271 -5.62 2.94 15.32
N ASP A 272 -4.86 1.85 15.39
CA ASP A 272 -4.12 1.44 16.59
C ASP A 272 -2.60 1.36 16.39
N ALA A 273 -2.11 1.52 15.15
CA ALA A 273 -0.69 1.60 14.82
C ALA A 273 -0.40 2.67 13.76
N PHE A 274 0.88 2.97 13.56
CA PHE A 274 1.36 3.86 12.50
C PHE A 274 2.58 3.26 11.79
N VAL A 275 2.80 3.68 10.55
CA VAL A 275 4.04 3.45 9.80
C VAL A 275 4.51 4.78 9.23
N PHE A 276 5.79 5.09 9.45
CA PHE A 276 6.45 6.20 8.79
C PHE A 276 7.29 5.67 7.64
N ASN A 277 6.98 6.11 6.42
CA ASN A 277 7.78 5.79 5.25
C ASN A 277 8.57 7.01 4.79
N ARG A 278 9.82 7.15 5.25
CA ARG A 278 10.71 8.24 4.85
C ARG A 278 10.88 8.37 3.33
N TRP A 279 10.73 7.26 2.59
CA TRP A 279 10.88 7.25 1.14
C TRP A 279 9.66 7.78 0.39
N ASP A 280 8.50 7.93 1.04
CA ASP A 280 7.37 8.57 0.37
C ASP A 280 7.67 10.03 0.00
N ARG A 281 8.64 10.65 0.69
CA ARG A 281 9.22 11.94 0.31
C ARG A 281 10.09 11.84 -0.96
N ALA A 282 10.82 10.75 -1.17
CA ALA A 282 11.67 10.52 -2.35
C ALA A 282 10.86 10.34 -3.65
N ILE A 283 9.60 9.89 -3.53
CA ILE A 283 8.63 9.84 -4.63
C ILE A 283 8.47 11.22 -5.30
N ARG A 284 8.79 12.32 -4.62
CA ARG A 284 8.51 13.68 -5.07
C ARG A 284 9.63 14.38 -5.84
N SER A 285 10.87 13.89 -5.83
CA SER A 285 12.00 14.84 -6.04
C SER A 285 13.18 14.40 -6.89
N ASN A 286 13.36 13.14 -7.30
CA ASN A 286 14.72 12.66 -7.66
C ASN A 286 15.74 13.07 -6.56
N ALA A 287 15.29 13.30 -5.31
CA ALA A 287 16.17 13.71 -4.24
C ALA A 287 17.20 12.62 -4.02
N ASP A 288 18.40 13.04 -3.68
CA ASP A 288 19.49 12.16 -3.37
C ASP A 288 19.08 11.19 -2.24
N THR A 289 18.76 9.95 -2.61
CA THR A 289 18.38 8.88 -1.69
C THR A 289 19.61 8.19 -1.09
N THR A 290 20.80 8.77 -1.16
CA THR A 290 22.05 8.13 -0.72
C THR A 290 22.25 8.09 0.80
N SER A 291 21.29 8.54 1.60
CA SER A 291 21.40 8.40 3.06
C SER A 291 20.09 8.01 3.75
N PRO A 292 19.58 6.81 3.48
CA PRO A 292 19.05 5.99 4.53
C PRO A 292 20.21 5.26 5.20
N VAL A 293 20.47 5.52 6.49
CA VAL A 293 21.14 4.53 7.34
C VAL A 293 20.46 3.19 7.05
N GLU A 294 21.26 2.21 6.65
CA GLU A 294 20.88 0.82 6.49
C GLU A 294 20.21 0.38 7.80
N SER A 295 18.89 0.52 7.90
CA SER A 295 18.16 -0.54 8.59
C SER A 295 18.46 -1.80 7.80
N ASN A 296 18.50 -2.96 8.42
CA ASN A 296 18.69 -4.23 7.71
C ASN A 296 17.47 -4.50 6.79
N SER A 297 17.29 -3.71 5.74
CA SER A 297 16.18 -3.72 4.78
C SER A 297 16.09 -5.09 4.12
N ARG A 298 17.23 -5.77 4.00
CA ARG A 298 17.34 -7.16 3.58
C ARG A 298 16.67 -8.14 4.54
N ASP A 299 16.83 -7.96 5.85
CA ASP A 299 16.15 -8.80 6.85
C ASP A 299 14.63 -8.50 6.85
N ASP A 300 14.28 -7.22 6.69
CA ASP A 300 12.89 -6.74 6.69
C ASP A 300 12.10 -7.13 5.44
N PHE A 301 12.76 -7.28 4.28
CA PHE A 301 12.05 -7.46 3.00
C PHE A 301 12.59 -8.57 2.11
N GLY A 302 13.81 -9.05 2.33
CA GLY A 302 14.45 -10.08 1.50
C GLY A 302 13.63 -11.38 1.39
N HIS A 303 12.72 -11.61 2.34
CA HIS A 303 11.80 -12.73 2.34
C HIS A 303 10.58 -12.56 1.39
N LEU A 304 10.14 -11.32 1.10
CA LEU A 304 8.88 -11.03 0.39
C LEU A 304 8.76 -11.74 -0.97
N LEU A 305 9.89 -11.88 -1.66
CA LEU A 305 9.95 -12.41 -3.02
C LEU A 305 10.49 -13.85 -3.09
N LYS A 306 10.77 -14.48 -1.94
CA LYS A 306 11.20 -15.88 -1.89
C LYS A 306 10.20 -16.78 -2.62
N ARG A 307 8.90 -16.56 -2.35
CA ARG A 307 7.76 -17.20 -3.01
C ARG A 307 6.60 -16.22 -3.06
N VAL A 308 5.95 -16.12 -4.21
CA VAL A 308 4.73 -15.35 -4.42
C VAL A 308 3.71 -16.27 -5.04
N VAL A 309 2.53 -16.35 -4.42
CA VAL A 309 1.39 -17.11 -4.92
C VAL A 309 0.33 -16.11 -5.37
N ARG A 310 -0.26 -16.35 -6.53
CA ARG A 310 -1.42 -15.59 -7.04
C ARG A 310 -2.40 -16.54 -7.70
N VAL A 311 -3.67 -16.37 -7.39
CA VAL A 311 -4.78 -17.08 -8.05
C VAL A 311 -5.82 -16.06 -8.44
N ALA A 312 -6.26 -16.14 -9.69
CA ALA A 312 -7.25 -15.24 -10.27
C ALA A 312 -8.35 -16.02 -10.99
N VAL A 313 -9.57 -15.50 -10.95
CA VAL A 313 -10.73 -15.97 -11.72
C VAL A 313 -11.36 -14.81 -12.48
N ASP A 314 -11.86 -15.07 -13.67
CA ASP A 314 -12.33 -14.06 -14.64
C ASP A 314 -13.81 -13.67 -14.48
N THR A 315 -14.65 -14.57 -13.97
CA THR A 315 -16.10 -14.35 -13.87
C THR A 315 -16.57 -13.88 -12.50
N LYS A 316 -17.64 -13.07 -12.51
CA LYS A 316 -18.33 -12.62 -11.28
C LYS A 316 -19.20 -13.68 -10.62
N ASP A 317 -19.41 -14.77 -11.33
CA ASP A 317 -20.35 -15.83 -11.00
C ASP A 317 -19.70 -16.94 -10.18
N VAL A 318 -18.45 -16.74 -9.79
CA VAL A 318 -17.73 -17.62 -8.88
C VAL A 318 -17.18 -16.85 -7.69
N SER A 319 -17.21 -17.50 -6.54
CA SER A 319 -16.45 -17.11 -5.35
C SER A 319 -15.14 -17.91 -5.30
N LEU A 320 -14.06 -17.26 -4.87
CA LEU A 320 -12.74 -17.86 -4.73
C LEU A 320 -12.27 -17.76 -3.26
N ALA A 321 -12.01 -18.91 -2.64
CA ALA A 321 -11.41 -19.03 -1.32
C ALA A 321 -10.09 -19.80 -1.40
N ILE A 322 -9.09 -19.36 -0.63
CA ILE A 322 -7.77 -19.98 -0.60
C ILE A 322 -7.28 -19.99 0.83
N VAL A 323 -6.74 -21.13 1.26
CA VAL A 323 -6.13 -21.31 2.57
C VAL A 323 -4.68 -21.71 2.38
N ASP A 324 -3.80 -21.10 3.16
CA ASP A 324 -2.37 -21.43 3.18
C ASP A 324 -2.11 -22.75 3.95
N PRO A 325 -0.86 -23.25 3.94
CA PRO A 325 -0.49 -24.47 4.66
C PRO A 325 -0.73 -24.42 6.18
N ASP A 326 -0.76 -23.22 6.77
CA ASP A 326 -0.97 -22.98 8.19
C ASP A 326 -2.46 -22.83 8.56
N GLY A 327 -3.37 -22.93 7.57
CA GLY A 327 -4.81 -22.77 7.78
C GLY A 327 -5.30 -21.32 7.72
N ASN A 328 -4.43 -20.35 7.39
CA ASN A 328 -4.81 -18.95 7.28
C ASN A 328 -5.40 -18.64 5.89
N PRO A 329 -6.46 -17.81 5.81
CA PRO A 329 -6.98 -17.37 4.53
C PRO A 329 -5.94 -16.55 3.78
N VAL A 330 -5.71 -16.87 2.51
CA VAL A 330 -4.96 -16.01 1.60
C VAL A 330 -5.92 -14.92 1.13
N GLY A 331 -5.62 -13.68 1.49
CA GLY A 331 -6.46 -12.53 1.19
C GLY A 331 -6.15 -11.87 -0.15
N ARG A 332 -6.64 -10.64 -0.26
CA ARG A 332 -6.29 -9.64 -1.26
C ARG A 332 -6.31 -8.28 -0.58
N ASN A 333 -5.68 -7.28 -1.17
CA ASN A 333 -6.00 -5.90 -0.79
C ASN A 333 -7.49 -5.65 -1.07
N ASN A 334 -8.17 -5.08 -0.07
CA ASN A 334 -9.58 -4.70 -0.10
C ASN A 334 -9.72 -3.21 0.18
N SER A 335 -10.67 -2.58 -0.49
CA SER A 335 -11.06 -1.19 -0.30
C SER A 335 -12.58 -1.05 -0.52
N GLY A 336 -13.22 -0.10 0.15
CA GLY A 336 -14.65 0.17 0.03
C GLY A 336 -15.08 0.62 -1.37
N TYR A 337 -14.16 1.20 -2.14
CA TYR A 337 -14.41 1.73 -3.48
C TYR A 337 -13.78 0.90 -4.60
N MET A 338 -13.30 -0.31 -4.30
CA MET A 338 -12.79 -1.22 -5.31
C MET A 338 -13.80 -1.46 -6.44
N ASP A 339 -13.35 -1.37 -7.69
CA ASP A 339 -14.15 -1.75 -8.86
C ASP A 339 -13.51 -2.92 -9.62
N ARG A 340 -14.10 -4.10 -9.45
CA ARG A 340 -13.63 -5.34 -10.10
C ARG A 340 -13.89 -5.37 -11.61
N ARG A 341 -14.78 -4.51 -12.13
CA ARG A 341 -15.12 -4.45 -13.56
C ARG A 341 -14.01 -3.83 -14.41
N ARG A 342 -13.03 -3.16 -13.79
CA ARG A 342 -11.94 -2.46 -14.48
C ARG A 342 -10.81 -3.39 -14.97
N THR A 343 -10.95 -4.71 -14.78
CA THR A 343 -9.97 -5.71 -15.23
C THR A 343 -10.65 -6.95 -15.81
N ASP A 344 -9.87 -7.78 -16.49
CA ASP A 344 -10.23 -9.13 -16.96
C ASP A 344 -10.34 -10.17 -15.83
N VAL A 345 -9.93 -9.81 -14.62
CA VAL A 345 -10.03 -10.64 -13.42
C VAL A 345 -11.15 -10.12 -12.54
N TRP A 346 -12.05 -10.99 -12.10
CA TRP A 346 -13.06 -10.62 -11.11
C TRP A 346 -12.57 -10.79 -9.68
N ALA A 347 -12.07 -11.98 -9.33
CA ALA A 347 -11.51 -12.24 -8.00
C ALA A 347 -10.04 -12.63 -8.13
N THR A 348 -9.20 -11.97 -7.32
CA THR A 348 -7.79 -12.30 -7.13
C THR A 348 -7.54 -12.61 -5.66
N ARG A 349 -6.62 -13.52 -5.39
CA ARG A 349 -6.04 -13.83 -4.09
C ARG A 349 -4.54 -13.97 -4.27
N TYR A 350 -3.77 -13.40 -3.36
CA TYR A 350 -2.32 -13.43 -3.50
C TYR A 350 -1.62 -13.32 -2.16
N ARG A 351 -0.38 -13.81 -2.12
CA ARG A 351 0.49 -13.72 -0.97
C ARG A 351 1.94 -13.55 -1.41
N TYR A 352 2.56 -12.50 -0.89
CA TYR A 352 4.02 -12.35 -0.84
C TYR A 352 4.54 -13.11 0.37
N ASP A 353 5.79 -13.58 0.32
CA ASP A 353 6.35 -14.48 1.33
C ASP A 353 5.41 -15.67 1.61
N ALA A 354 5.00 -16.34 0.54
CA ALA A 354 4.14 -17.49 0.64
C ALA A 354 4.85 -18.64 1.39
N PRO A 355 4.32 -19.13 2.53
CA PRO A 355 4.88 -20.30 3.19
C PRO A 355 4.86 -21.52 2.26
N PRO A 356 5.90 -22.36 2.28
CA PRO A 356 5.90 -23.60 1.53
C PRO A 356 4.86 -24.57 2.09
N GLY A 357 4.29 -25.41 1.22
CA GLY A 357 3.34 -26.45 1.57
C GLY A 357 2.11 -26.46 0.66
N ARG A 358 1.05 -27.11 1.15
CA ARG A 358 -0.19 -27.31 0.41
C ARG A 358 -1.19 -26.19 0.65
N TYR A 359 -1.44 -25.41 -0.38
CA TYR A 359 -2.54 -24.47 -0.45
C TYR A 359 -3.81 -25.18 -0.92
N ARG A 360 -4.95 -24.86 -0.31
CA ARG A 360 -6.25 -25.40 -0.70
C ARG A 360 -7.11 -24.30 -1.28
N LEU A 361 -7.66 -24.54 -2.46
CA LEU A 361 -8.44 -23.59 -3.22
C LEU A 361 -9.85 -24.15 -3.38
N ALA A 362 -10.87 -23.32 -3.17
CA ALA A 362 -12.25 -23.63 -3.49
C ALA A 362 -12.81 -22.56 -4.44
N VAL A 363 -13.36 -23.01 -5.56
CA VAL A 363 -14.13 -22.19 -6.50
C VAL A 363 -15.59 -22.62 -6.38
N VAL A 364 -16.48 -21.68 -6.10
CA VAL A 364 -17.91 -21.97 -5.88
C VAL A 364 -18.76 -21.13 -6.80
N ALA A 365 -19.59 -21.79 -7.61
CA ALA A 365 -20.44 -21.11 -8.58
C ALA A 365 -21.71 -20.58 -7.91
N THR A 366 -22.01 -19.29 -8.14
CA THR A 366 -23.22 -18.62 -7.63
C THR A 366 -24.39 -18.73 -8.60
N ARG A 367 -24.09 -19.03 -9.87
CA ARG A 367 -25.01 -19.38 -10.94
C ARG A 367 -24.29 -20.29 -11.93
N GLU A 368 -25.04 -20.92 -12.81
CA GLU A 368 -24.46 -21.68 -13.92
C GLU A 368 -23.56 -20.76 -14.76
N THR A 369 -22.30 -21.18 -14.95
CA THR A 369 -21.26 -20.34 -15.57
C THR A 369 -20.08 -21.19 -16.04
N ASP A 370 -19.29 -20.63 -16.94
CA ASP A 370 -17.92 -21.08 -17.21
C ASP A 370 -16.95 -20.15 -16.49
N TYR A 371 -15.89 -20.69 -15.91
CA TYR A 371 -14.82 -19.88 -15.34
C TYR A 371 -13.46 -20.28 -15.91
N GLU A 372 -12.57 -19.30 -16.03
CA GLU A 372 -11.13 -19.50 -16.15
C GLU A 372 -10.46 -19.13 -14.82
N MET A 373 -9.79 -20.11 -14.21
CA MET A 373 -8.90 -19.88 -13.08
C MET A 373 -7.45 -19.91 -13.53
N ARG A 374 -6.69 -18.88 -13.19
CA ARG A 374 -5.25 -18.81 -13.40
C ARG A 374 -4.51 -18.92 -12.07
N VAL A 375 -3.64 -19.92 -11.95
CA VAL A 375 -2.82 -20.18 -10.77
C VAL A 375 -1.36 -19.94 -11.09
N GLN A 376 -0.73 -19.06 -10.33
CA GLN A 376 0.64 -18.64 -10.52
C GLN A 376 1.43 -18.79 -9.22
N VAL A 377 2.63 -19.37 -9.33
CA VAL A 377 3.62 -19.45 -8.25
C VAL A 377 4.95 -19.08 -8.86
N ALA A 378 5.68 -18.16 -8.25
CA ALA A 378 7.04 -17.84 -8.67
C ALA A 378 7.83 -17.31 -7.48
N GLY A 379 9.13 -17.49 -7.50
CA GLY A 379 9.99 -17.05 -6.42
C GLY A 379 11.43 -16.91 -6.87
N LEU A 380 12.30 -16.42 -5.99
CA LEU A 380 13.73 -16.34 -6.25
C LEU A 380 14.42 -17.70 -6.21
N GLU A 381 13.88 -18.61 -5.41
CA GLU A 381 14.41 -19.96 -5.19
C GLU A 381 13.40 -21.05 -5.59
N THR A 382 12.32 -20.66 -6.28
CA THR A 382 11.20 -21.54 -6.63
C THR A 382 10.95 -21.43 -8.12
N GLU A 383 10.83 -22.59 -8.78
CA GLU A 383 10.46 -22.61 -10.20
C GLU A 383 9.06 -22.06 -10.40
N ALA A 384 8.73 -21.69 -11.64
CA ALA A 384 7.47 -21.05 -11.94
C ALA A 384 6.35 -22.06 -12.21
N LEU A 385 5.17 -21.79 -11.65
CA LEU A 385 3.88 -22.31 -12.12
C LEU A 385 3.11 -21.15 -12.75
N ASP A 386 2.55 -21.35 -13.93
CA ASP A 386 1.54 -20.47 -14.54
C ASP A 386 0.55 -21.36 -15.30
N THR A 387 -0.49 -21.80 -14.60
CA THR A 387 -1.48 -22.76 -15.12
C THR A 387 -2.84 -22.08 -15.27
N ARG A 388 -3.52 -22.37 -16.38
CA ARG A 388 -4.91 -21.99 -16.62
C ARG A 388 -5.80 -23.22 -16.56
N ILE A 389 -6.94 -23.08 -15.89
CA ILE A 389 -7.94 -24.13 -15.73
C ILE A 389 -9.28 -23.54 -16.13
N SER A 390 -9.91 -24.09 -17.17
CA SER A 390 -11.23 -23.67 -17.65
C SER A 390 -12.22 -24.80 -17.44
N LYS A 391 -13.33 -24.52 -16.76
CA LYS A 391 -14.38 -25.51 -16.46
C LYS A 391 -15.75 -24.84 -16.41
N ALA A 392 -16.77 -25.58 -16.85
CA ALA A 392 -18.17 -25.29 -16.57
C ALA A 392 -18.52 -25.63 -15.12
N MET A 393 -19.45 -24.89 -14.54
CA MET A 393 -19.99 -25.15 -13.21
C MET A 393 -21.50 -24.94 -13.17
N ALA A 394 -22.22 -25.87 -12.55
CA ALA A 394 -23.61 -25.67 -12.17
C ALA A 394 -23.72 -24.72 -10.96
N SER A 395 -24.89 -24.09 -10.80
CA SER A 395 -25.16 -23.25 -9.62
C SER A 395 -24.99 -24.05 -8.32
N GLY A 396 -24.20 -23.53 -7.38
CA GLY A 396 -23.89 -24.17 -6.09
C GLY A 396 -22.82 -25.27 -6.18
N GLU A 397 -22.30 -25.59 -7.37
CA GLU A 397 -21.20 -26.53 -7.52
C GLU A 397 -19.90 -25.97 -6.90
N VAL A 398 -19.08 -26.86 -6.36
CA VAL A 398 -17.79 -26.54 -5.74
C VAL A 398 -16.69 -27.32 -6.44
N HIS A 399 -15.66 -26.61 -6.91
CA HIS A 399 -14.43 -27.18 -7.43
C HIS A 399 -13.27 -26.94 -6.48
N GLU A 400 -12.68 -28.03 -5.97
CA GLU A 400 -11.53 -27.98 -5.06
C GLU A 400 -10.22 -28.32 -5.76
N TYR A 401 -9.19 -27.52 -5.46
CA TYR A 401 -7.83 -27.71 -5.95
C TYR A 401 -6.83 -27.66 -4.81
N VAL A 402 -5.71 -28.36 -4.98
CA VAL A 402 -4.53 -28.25 -4.13
C VAL A 402 -3.39 -27.72 -4.98
N VAL A 403 -2.75 -26.66 -4.48
CA VAL A 403 -1.50 -26.13 -5.03
C VAL A 403 -0.38 -26.49 -4.06
N ASP A 404 0.57 -27.28 -4.53
CA ASP A 404 1.77 -27.63 -3.77
C ASP A 404 2.86 -26.61 -4.09
N VAL A 405 3.28 -25.84 -3.09
CA VAL A 405 4.33 -24.83 -3.18
C VAL A 405 5.54 -25.34 -2.42
N PRO A 406 6.53 -25.97 -3.08
CA PRO A 406 7.64 -26.55 -2.36
C PRO A 406 8.58 -25.45 -1.83
N GLU A 407 9.42 -25.81 -0.86
CA GLU A 407 10.53 -24.94 -0.45
C GLU A 407 11.47 -24.62 -1.62
N ARG A 408 11.73 -25.64 -2.45
CA ARG A 408 12.56 -25.61 -3.67
C ARG A 408 11.98 -26.55 -4.72
N GLY A 409 12.20 -26.24 -6.00
CA GLY A 409 11.76 -27.06 -7.13
C GLY A 409 10.44 -26.59 -7.74
N THR A 410 9.76 -27.50 -8.43
CA THR A 410 8.60 -27.21 -9.27
C THR A 410 7.29 -27.22 -8.46
N PRO A 411 6.61 -26.07 -8.31
CA PRO A 411 5.24 -26.04 -7.80
C PRO A 411 4.28 -26.81 -8.71
N SER A 412 3.19 -27.35 -8.14
CA SER A 412 2.20 -28.11 -8.89
C SER A 412 0.77 -27.79 -8.46
N ILE A 413 -0.19 -28.11 -9.31
CA ILE A 413 -1.62 -28.00 -9.01
C ILE A 413 -2.34 -29.27 -9.43
N ALA A 414 -3.25 -29.74 -8.58
CA ALA A 414 -4.13 -30.88 -8.86
C ALA A 414 -5.55 -30.61 -8.38
N ARG A 415 -6.55 -31.20 -9.05
CA ARG A 415 -7.93 -31.22 -8.57
C ARG A 415 -8.06 -32.30 -7.48
N VAL A 416 -8.77 -32.00 -6.39
CA VAL A 416 -8.88 -32.94 -5.25
C VAL A 416 -9.80 -34.12 -5.59
N TYR A 417 -10.91 -33.85 -6.29
CA TYR A 417 -11.84 -34.88 -6.77
C TYR A 417 -12.34 -34.52 -8.17
N GLU A 418 -12.38 -35.51 -9.07
CA GLU A 418 -12.97 -35.32 -10.40
C GLU A 418 -14.47 -35.63 -10.47
N ASN A 419 -14.98 -36.41 -9.52
CA ASN A 419 -16.40 -36.75 -9.44
C ASN A 419 -17.21 -35.55 -8.95
N PRO A 420 -18.41 -35.31 -9.50
CA PRO A 420 -19.28 -34.21 -9.08
C PRO A 420 -19.58 -34.36 -7.59
N THR A 421 -18.94 -33.52 -6.78
CA THR A 421 -19.20 -33.43 -5.35
C THR A 421 -20.63 -32.95 -5.14
N THR A 422 -21.27 -33.49 -4.11
CA THR A 422 -22.62 -33.19 -3.62
C THR A 422 -23.06 -31.76 -3.91
N LEU A 423 -24.12 -31.60 -4.71
CA LEU A 423 -24.93 -30.38 -4.71
C LEU A 423 -25.30 -30.10 -3.26
N ILE A 424 -24.85 -28.99 -2.71
CA ILE A 424 -25.31 -28.50 -1.40
C ILE A 424 -26.41 -27.49 -1.71
N PRO A 425 -27.69 -27.91 -1.76
CA PRO A 425 -28.78 -26.97 -1.99
C PRO A 425 -28.78 -25.91 -0.88
N ASN A 426 -28.85 -24.64 -1.27
CA ASN A 426 -28.91 -23.45 -0.40
C ASN A 426 -27.58 -22.98 0.24
N LEU A 427 -26.41 -23.27 -0.35
CA LEU A 427 -25.20 -22.50 -0.04
C LEU A 427 -25.40 -21.05 -0.52
N ASP A 428 -25.62 -20.13 0.41
CA ASP A 428 -25.55 -18.69 0.11
C ASP A 428 -24.10 -18.35 -0.27
N PRO A 429 -23.84 -17.85 -1.50
CA PRO A 429 -22.51 -17.45 -1.94
C PRO A 429 -21.77 -16.49 -1.01
N ALA A 430 -22.50 -15.61 -0.31
CA ALA A 430 -21.91 -14.70 0.67
C ALA A 430 -21.47 -15.43 1.95
N SER A 431 -22.13 -16.54 2.26
CA SER A 431 -21.83 -17.44 3.37
C SER A 431 -20.71 -18.45 3.07
N VAL A 432 -20.09 -18.43 1.89
CA VAL A 432 -19.07 -19.43 1.46
C VAL A 432 -17.62 -18.98 1.77
N ALA A 433 -17.41 -17.81 2.36
CA ALA A 433 -16.09 -17.18 2.42
C ALA A 433 -15.13 -17.64 3.54
N VAL A 434 -15.49 -18.55 4.46
CA VAL A 434 -14.75 -18.72 5.73
C VAL A 434 -14.58 -20.20 6.20
N GLY A 435 -13.50 -20.86 5.74
CA GLY A 435 -12.86 -22.09 6.29
C GLY A 435 -12.29 -23.04 5.19
N VAL A 436 -11.02 -23.59 5.18
CA VAL A 436 -10.63 -24.92 5.84
C VAL A 436 -9.44 -25.78 5.43
N ALA A 437 -9.17 -26.77 6.33
CA ALA A 437 -8.59 -28.09 5.99
C ALA A 437 -9.40 -29.35 6.45
N SER A 438 -9.86 -30.18 5.48
CA SER A 438 -10.04 -31.67 5.49
C SER A 438 -11.47 -32.25 5.40
N GLY A 439 -12.43 -31.55 4.78
CA GLY A 439 -13.85 -31.70 5.12
C GLY A 439 -14.28 -30.65 6.13
N ALA A 440 -13.32 -29.85 6.60
CA ALA A 440 -13.63 -28.78 7.49
C ALA A 440 -14.32 -27.57 6.80
N ALA A 441 -14.54 -27.51 5.44
CA ALA A 441 -14.69 -26.32 4.49
C ALA A 441 -15.68 -25.22 4.84
N LEU A 442 -16.37 -25.47 5.93
CA LEU A 442 -17.67 -24.94 6.22
C LEU A 442 -17.77 -24.55 7.71
N THR A 443 -16.77 -24.73 8.57
CA THR A 443 -16.96 -24.58 10.05
C THR A 443 -16.37 -23.31 10.70
N TYR A 444 -15.49 -22.55 10.05
CA TYR A 444 -15.05 -21.23 10.57
C TYR A 444 -16.06 -20.10 10.22
N LEU A 445 -17.11 -20.43 9.46
CA LEU A 445 -18.19 -19.60 8.93
C LEU A 445 -19.07 -18.87 9.98
N ALA A 446 -18.82 -19.01 11.29
CA ALA A 446 -19.75 -18.63 12.36
C ALA A 446 -19.31 -17.45 13.29
N GLN A 447 -18.11 -16.88 13.16
CA GLN A 447 -17.57 -15.96 14.20
C GLN A 447 -17.02 -14.59 13.75
N SER A 448 -17.28 -14.09 12.54
CA SER A 448 -16.95 -12.71 12.18
C SER A 448 -18.16 -11.94 11.63
N ARG A 449 -18.87 -11.28 12.54
CA ARG A 449 -19.58 -10.02 12.27
C ARG A 449 -18.68 -8.87 12.68
#